data_AF-A0A969F0P4-F1
#
_entry.id   AF-A0A969F0P4-F1
#
_cell.length_a   1.000
_cell.length_b   1.000
_cell.length_c   1.000
_cell.angle_alpha   90.00
_cell.angle_beta   90.00
_cell.angle_gamma   90.00
#
_symmetry.space_group_name_H-M   'P 1'
#
loop_
_entity.id
_entity.type
_entity.pdbx_description
1 polymer ?
#
loop_
_entity_poly.entity_id
_entity_poly.type
_entity_poly.pdbx_seq_one_letter_code
_entity_poly.pdbx_strand_id
1 'polypeptide(L)'
;MFNPANGPPYAPAFVARYRAAQEARNHRITQWVLAEIERLKTKNMFDRAFNMQRTWADLRLMDGTLDPSERQVGICYAGDPKTANFSPRGIGLTNTLRTWLSMWSLEYSQCRGAPHLARIKVPSLVIQSMADTGVFPSDAKGIHQALGAKDKTLEFVTGDHYLETPSTARDTVADMIAAWVAAR
;
A
#
# COMPACT_ATOMS: atom_id res chain seq x y z
N MET A 1 13.39 -6.13 9.08
CA MET A 1 13.15 -6.88 7.83
C MET A 1 14.38 -7.67 7.41
N PHE A 2 15.46 -7.06 6.92
CA PHE A 2 16.62 -7.80 6.35
C PHE A 2 17.76 -8.17 7.32
N ASN A 3 17.60 -7.94 8.62
CA ASN A 3 18.60 -8.35 9.59
C ASN A 3 18.52 -9.87 9.78
N PRO A 4 19.59 -10.65 9.57
CA PRO A 4 19.54 -12.11 9.65
C PRO A 4 19.12 -12.66 11.02
N ALA A 5 19.25 -11.88 12.10
CA ALA A 5 18.76 -12.24 13.42
C ALA A 5 17.22 -12.21 13.54
N ASN A 6 16.51 -11.69 12.52
CA ASN A 6 15.05 -11.67 12.45
C ASN A 6 14.63 -12.14 11.05
N GLY A 7 14.12 -13.37 10.94
CA GLY A 7 13.66 -13.96 9.68
C GLY A 7 12.18 -14.34 9.70
N PRO A 8 11.56 -14.56 8.53
CA PRO A 8 10.23 -15.15 8.43
C PRO A 8 10.25 -16.65 8.87
N PRO A 9 9.16 -17.16 9.47
CA PRO A 9 8.01 -16.39 9.95
C PRO A 9 8.43 -15.48 11.12
N TYR A 10 8.05 -14.21 11.04
CA TYR A 10 8.43 -13.22 12.05
C TYR A 10 7.63 -13.47 13.33
N ALA A 11 8.32 -13.47 14.46
CA ALA A 11 7.66 -13.58 15.76
C ALA A 11 6.60 -12.47 15.94
N PRO A 12 5.41 -12.75 16.49
CA PRO A 12 4.34 -11.75 16.66
C PRO A 12 4.80 -10.47 17.38
N ALA A 13 5.63 -10.61 18.41
CA ALA A 13 6.20 -9.47 19.13
C ALA A 13 7.12 -8.61 18.24
N PHE A 14 7.86 -9.23 17.31
CA PHE A 14 8.66 -8.50 16.32
C PHE A 14 7.76 -7.75 15.34
N VAL A 15 6.70 -8.39 14.82
CA VAL A 15 5.74 -7.76 13.89
C VAL A 15 5.10 -6.54 14.52
N ALA A 16 4.60 -6.65 15.76
CA ALA A 16 3.98 -5.54 16.49
C ALA A 16 4.95 -4.37 16.68
N ARG A 17 6.16 -4.64 17.18
CA ARG A 17 7.20 -3.61 17.36
C ARG A 17 7.61 -2.97 16.03
N TYR A 18 7.71 -3.76 14.95
CA TYR A 18 8.10 -3.27 13.64
C TYR A 18 7.06 -2.31 13.05
N ARG A 19 5.77 -2.66 13.12
CA ARG A 19 4.67 -1.81 12.65
C ARG A 19 4.60 -0.49 13.43
N ALA A 20 4.67 -0.55 14.75
CA ALA A 20 4.73 0.64 15.59
C ALA A 20 5.95 1.54 15.24
N ALA A 21 7.11 0.93 14.97
CA ALA A 21 8.29 1.68 14.56
C ALA A 21 8.16 2.33 13.17
N GLN A 22 7.43 1.72 12.22
CA GLN A 22 7.14 2.32 10.91
C GLN A 22 6.21 3.53 11.04
N GLU A 23 5.17 3.44 11.86
CA GLU A 23 4.28 4.57 12.17
C GLU A 23 5.06 5.71 12.86
N ALA A 24 5.82 5.40 13.91
CA ALA A 24 6.66 6.37 14.60
C ALA A 24 7.71 7.02 13.67
N ARG A 25 8.24 6.28 12.70
CA ARG A 25 9.10 6.84 11.65
C ARG A 25 8.33 7.83 10.77
N ASN A 26 7.12 7.49 10.32
CA ASN A 26 6.29 8.39 9.52
C ASN A 26 6.00 9.70 10.26
N HIS A 27 5.59 9.63 11.54
CA HIS A 27 5.35 10.81 12.37
C HIS A 27 6.63 11.65 12.54
N ARG A 28 7.80 11.04 12.80
CA ARG A 28 9.07 11.79 12.88
C ARG A 28 9.41 12.53 11.60
N ILE A 29 9.19 11.92 10.43
CA ILE A 29 9.41 12.60 9.13
C ILE A 29 8.43 13.75 8.99
N THR A 30 7.15 13.55 9.32
CA THR A 30 6.12 14.61 9.29
C THR A 30 6.50 15.80 10.17
N GLN A 31 6.91 15.57 11.41
CA GLN A 31 7.33 16.64 12.32
C GLN A 31 8.57 17.39 11.80
N TRP A 32 9.54 16.66 11.26
CA TRP A 32 10.70 17.27 10.61
C TRP A 32 10.30 18.11 9.38
N VAL A 33 9.38 17.62 8.54
CA VAL A 33 8.87 18.35 7.37
C VAL A 33 8.21 19.66 7.79
N LEU A 34 7.38 19.66 8.83
CA LEU A 34 6.72 20.88 9.32
C LEU A 34 7.74 21.90 9.85
N ALA A 35 8.69 21.45 10.67
CA ALA A 35 9.76 22.31 11.17
C ALA A 35 10.63 22.88 10.02
N GLU A 36 10.88 22.07 8.99
CA GLU A 36 11.66 22.49 7.84
C GLU A 36 10.92 23.52 6.98
N ILE A 37 9.60 23.38 6.80
CA ILE A 37 8.78 24.40 6.11
C ILE A 37 8.91 25.75 6.84
N GLU A 38 8.82 25.77 8.17
CA GLU A 38 8.98 27.01 8.94
C GLU A 38 10.40 27.58 8.82
N ARG A 39 11.43 26.73 8.84
CA ARG A 39 12.81 27.15 8.63
C ARG A 39 13.01 27.78 7.25
N LEU A 40 12.44 27.19 6.20
CA LEU A 40 12.56 27.68 4.83
C LEU A 40 11.91 29.06 4.64
N LYS A 41 10.78 29.34 5.31
CA LYS A 41 10.16 30.68 5.28
C LYS A 41 11.12 31.78 5.72
N THR A 42 11.97 31.53 6.73
CA THR A 42 13.00 32.49 7.19
C THR A 42 14.08 32.79 6.14
N LYS A 43 14.15 31.97 5.09
CA LYS A 43 15.08 32.08 3.97
C LYS A 43 14.38 32.49 2.67
N ASN A 44 13.13 32.94 2.73
CA ASN A 44 12.31 33.25 1.55
C ASN A 44 12.19 32.06 0.57
N MET A 45 12.20 30.83 1.10
CA MET A 45 12.01 29.58 0.36
C MET A 45 10.68 28.95 0.76
N PHE A 46 10.01 28.27 -0.16
CA PHE A 46 8.66 27.73 0.05
C PHE A 46 8.57 26.20 0.08
N ASP A 47 9.58 25.49 -0.43
CA ASP A 47 9.65 24.04 -0.48
C ASP A 47 11.09 23.56 -0.82
N ARG A 48 11.34 22.27 -0.66
CA ARG A 48 12.52 21.58 -1.21
C ARG A 48 12.32 20.08 -1.32
N ALA A 49 13.14 19.44 -2.15
CA ALA A 49 13.18 18.00 -2.25
C ALA A 49 13.89 17.34 -1.04
N PHE A 50 13.47 16.12 -0.72
CA PHE A 50 14.15 15.18 0.17
C PHE A 50 13.80 13.74 -0.22
N ASN A 51 14.63 12.79 0.23
CA ASN A 51 14.43 11.37 -0.08
C ASN A 51 13.81 10.61 1.09
N MET A 52 12.71 9.89 0.84
CA MET A 52 12.16 8.89 1.74
C MET A 52 12.58 7.50 1.28
N GLN A 53 13.34 6.80 2.14
CA GLN A 53 13.89 5.50 1.82
C GLN A 53 12.94 4.36 2.26
N ARG A 54 13.09 3.20 1.63
CA ARG A 54 12.53 1.92 2.12
C ARG A 54 11.00 1.80 2.08
N THR A 55 10.36 2.28 1.02
CA THR A 55 8.89 2.19 0.81
C THR A 55 8.38 0.75 0.78
N TRP A 56 9.19 -0.18 0.27
CA TRP A 56 8.86 -1.60 0.16
C TRP A 56 9.21 -2.41 1.41
N ALA A 57 9.30 -1.78 2.58
CA ALA A 57 9.73 -2.43 3.81
C ALA A 57 8.56 -3.03 4.61
N ASP A 58 7.60 -3.66 3.94
CA ASP A 58 6.48 -4.39 4.54
C ASP A 58 6.88 -5.86 4.81
N LEU A 59 6.67 -6.33 6.04
CA LEU A 59 7.00 -7.71 6.43
C LEU A 59 6.20 -8.75 5.67
N ARG A 60 4.98 -8.42 5.21
CA ARG A 60 4.12 -9.33 4.43
C ARG A 60 4.78 -9.78 3.12
N LEU A 61 5.72 -8.99 2.58
CA LEU A 61 6.48 -9.35 1.39
C LEU A 61 7.47 -10.50 1.63
N MET A 62 7.97 -10.66 2.86
CA MET A 62 8.95 -11.71 3.20
C MET A 62 8.33 -12.87 3.98
N ASP A 63 7.14 -12.69 4.53
CA ASP A 63 6.49 -13.66 5.40
C ASP A 63 5.09 -13.98 4.86
N GLY A 64 4.97 -15.16 4.24
CA GLY A 64 3.71 -15.67 3.69
C GLY A 64 2.65 -15.98 4.74
N THR A 65 3.02 -16.09 6.01
CA THR A 65 2.06 -16.33 7.11
C THR A 65 1.29 -15.07 7.49
N LEU A 66 1.82 -13.88 7.16
CA LEU A 66 1.15 -12.60 7.36
C LEU A 66 0.24 -12.31 6.17
N ASP A 67 -1.06 -12.23 6.41
CA ASP A 67 -2.09 -12.01 5.36
C ASP A 67 -1.98 -13.04 4.21
N PRO A 68 -2.23 -14.34 4.48
CA PRO A 68 -1.97 -15.41 3.51
C PRO A 68 -2.72 -15.24 2.18
N SER A 69 -2.03 -15.51 1.07
CA SER A 69 -2.57 -15.44 -0.29
C SER A 69 -1.76 -16.34 -1.25
N GLU A 70 -2.08 -16.34 -2.54
CA GLU A 70 -1.35 -17.09 -3.58
C GLU A 70 -0.06 -16.37 -4.05
N ARG A 71 0.33 -15.27 -3.38
CA ARG A 71 1.48 -14.47 -3.79
C ARG A 71 2.78 -15.25 -3.68
N GLN A 72 3.72 -14.93 -4.57
CA GLN A 72 5.10 -15.36 -4.39
C GLN A 72 5.75 -14.57 -3.25
N VAL A 73 6.15 -15.26 -2.18
CA VAL A 73 6.89 -14.68 -1.06
C VAL A 73 8.30 -14.27 -1.50
N GLY A 74 8.78 -13.14 -1.00
CA GLY A 74 10.07 -12.56 -1.35
C GLY A 74 10.04 -11.68 -2.61
N ILE A 75 8.85 -11.33 -3.09
CA ILE A 75 8.65 -10.47 -4.28
C ILE A 75 7.70 -9.33 -3.95
N CYS A 76 7.98 -8.16 -4.51
CA CYS A 76 7.03 -7.08 -4.71
C CYS A 76 6.84 -6.83 -6.21
N TYR A 77 5.85 -6.04 -6.64
CA TYR A 77 5.66 -5.80 -8.08
C TYR A 77 6.83 -5.03 -8.74
N ALA A 78 7.79 -4.50 -7.95
CA ALA A 78 9.06 -3.95 -8.44
C ALA A 78 10.22 -4.98 -8.46
N GLY A 79 9.94 -6.27 -8.24
CA GLY A 79 10.91 -7.37 -8.16
C GLY A 79 11.33 -7.71 -6.73
N ASP A 80 12.62 -8.00 -6.52
CA ASP A 80 13.17 -8.28 -5.19
C ASP A 80 13.01 -7.07 -4.24
N PRO A 81 12.29 -7.21 -3.11
CA PRO A 81 12.04 -6.11 -2.18
C PRO A 81 13.31 -5.48 -1.63
N LYS A 82 14.39 -6.25 -1.43
CA LYS A 82 15.66 -5.68 -0.96
C LYS A 82 16.22 -4.75 -2.03
N THR A 83 16.41 -5.22 -3.24
CA THR A 83 16.88 -4.42 -4.38
C THR A 83 16.01 -3.18 -4.59
N ALA A 84 14.69 -3.32 -4.59
CA ALA A 84 13.75 -2.20 -4.74
C ALA A 84 13.91 -1.15 -3.61
N ASN A 85 14.07 -1.61 -2.36
CA ASN A 85 14.26 -0.73 -1.20
C ASN A 85 15.59 0.02 -1.21
N PHE A 86 16.65 -0.55 -1.77
CA PHE A 86 18.00 0.06 -1.84
C PHE A 86 18.26 0.76 -3.18
N SER A 87 17.27 0.81 -4.07
CA SER A 87 17.36 1.43 -5.40
C SER A 87 16.92 2.90 -5.40
N PRO A 88 17.49 3.75 -6.29
CA PRO A 88 16.97 5.09 -6.54
C PRO A 88 15.61 5.11 -7.28
N ARG A 89 15.07 3.96 -7.68
CA ARG A 89 13.79 3.84 -8.39
C ARG A 89 12.59 3.54 -7.48
N GLY A 90 12.76 3.72 -6.16
CA GLY A 90 11.71 3.45 -5.18
C GLY A 90 10.48 4.36 -5.35
N ILE A 91 9.30 3.79 -5.16
CA ILE A 91 8.04 4.54 -5.15
C ILE A 91 8.09 5.58 -4.04
N GLY A 92 7.76 6.82 -4.37
CA GLY A 92 7.78 7.91 -3.41
C GLY A 92 9.17 8.18 -2.84
N LEU A 93 10.26 7.77 -3.51
CA LEU A 93 11.61 8.05 -3.04
C LEU A 93 11.83 9.56 -2.95
N THR A 94 11.67 10.28 -4.05
CA THR A 94 11.87 11.73 -4.08
C THR A 94 10.55 12.42 -3.77
N ASN A 95 10.55 13.22 -2.71
CA ASN A 95 9.40 14.03 -2.29
C ASN A 95 9.83 15.49 -2.19
N THR A 96 8.87 16.39 -2.36
CA THR A 96 8.97 17.72 -1.73
C THR A 96 8.42 17.66 -0.30
N LEU A 97 8.64 18.71 0.49
CA LEU A 97 8.04 18.82 1.82
C LEU A 97 6.50 18.77 1.72
N ARG A 98 5.92 19.42 0.71
CA ARG A 98 4.46 19.45 0.52
C ARG A 98 3.90 18.14 -0.01
N THR A 99 4.57 17.47 -0.95
CA THR A 99 4.09 16.16 -1.43
C THR A 99 4.14 15.11 -0.33
N TRP A 100 5.10 15.18 0.61
CA TRP A 100 5.08 14.35 1.80
C TRP A 100 3.80 14.54 2.62
N LEU A 101 3.47 15.79 2.97
CA LEU A 101 2.25 16.10 3.74
C LEU A 101 0.98 15.70 3.00
N SER A 102 0.96 15.86 1.67
CA SER A 102 -0.22 15.57 0.85
C SER A 102 -0.45 14.09 0.58
N MET A 103 0.60 13.27 0.52
CA MET A 103 0.51 11.88 0.06
C MET A 103 0.88 10.87 1.15
N TRP A 104 1.99 11.08 1.84
CA TRP A 104 2.65 10.02 2.63
C TRP A 104 2.51 10.19 4.15
N SER A 105 2.25 11.40 4.64
CA SER A 105 2.04 11.66 6.06
C SER A 105 0.76 10.96 6.56
N LEU A 106 0.88 10.10 7.55
CA LEU A 106 -0.28 9.47 8.18
C LEU A 106 -1.18 10.48 8.92
N GLU A 107 -0.60 11.61 9.36
CA GLU A 107 -1.31 12.65 10.12
C GLU A 107 -2.03 13.66 9.21
N TYR A 108 -1.41 14.07 8.10
CA TYR A 108 -1.89 15.20 7.28
C TYR A 108 -2.48 14.81 5.93
N SER A 109 -2.10 13.63 5.38
CA SER A 109 -2.47 13.24 4.02
C SER A 109 -3.98 13.12 3.86
N GLN A 110 -4.50 13.70 2.77
CA GLN A 110 -5.88 13.46 2.33
C GLN A 110 -5.98 12.24 1.41
N CYS A 111 -4.85 11.64 1.04
CA CYS A 111 -4.77 10.40 0.28
C CYS A 111 -5.08 9.18 1.18
N ARG A 112 -6.26 9.18 1.80
CA ARG A 112 -6.77 8.13 2.69
C ARG A 112 -8.11 7.61 2.18
N GLY A 113 -8.21 6.29 1.96
CA GLY A 113 -9.40 5.70 1.35
C GLY A 113 -10.64 5.76 2.24
N ALA A 114 -10.54 5.34 3.49
CA ALA A 114 -11.71 5.06 4.33
C ALA A 114 -12.76 6.20 4.43
N PRO A 115 -12.39 7.48 4.68
CA PRO A 115 -13.37 8.56 4.73
C PRO A 115 -14.11 8.78 3.41
N HIS A 116 -13.44 8.57 2.28
CA HIS A 116 -14.00 8.77 0.94
C HIS A 116 -14.83 7.56 0.51
N LEU A 117 -14.37 6.34 0.78
CA LEU A 117 -15.09 5.09 0.51
C LEU A 117 -16.46 5.07 1.22
N ALA A 118 -16.54 5.59 2.45
CA ALA A 118 -17.80 5.67 3.20
C ALA A 118 -18.88 6.55 2.52
N ARG A 119 -18.47 7.47 1.64
CA ARG A 119 -19.36 8.36 0.87
C ARG A 119 -19.87 7.73 -0.42
N ILE A 120 -19.24 6.65 -0.90
CA ILE A 120 -19.67 5.93 -2.09
C ILE A 120 -20.88 5.08 -1.70
N LYS A 121 -22.08 5.45 -2.21
CA LYS A 121 -23.35 4.76 -1.92
C LYS A 121 -23.90 3.95 -3.10
N VAL A 122 -23.34 4.13 -4.29
CA VAL A 122 -23.71 3.38 -5.50
C VAL A 122 -23.27 1.92 -5.38
N PRO A 123 -23.96 0.97 -6.07
CA PRO A 123 -23.50 -0.41 -6.16
C PRO A 123 -22.02 -0.49 -6.47
N SER A 124 -21.28 -1.35 -5.75
CA SER A 124 -19.82 -1.41 -5.85
C SER A 124 -19.28 -2.83 -5.90
N LEU A 125 -18.38 -3.11 -6.84
CA LEU A 125 -17.64 -4.36 -6.94
C LEU A 125 -16.17 -4.11 -6.60
N VAL A 126 -15.63 -4.88 -5.65
CA VAL A 126 -14.20 -4.92 -5.33
C VAL A 126 -13.64 -6.25 -5.81
N ILE A 127 -12.59 -6.23 -6.62
CA ILE A 127 -11.93 -7.43 -7.14
C ILE A 127 -10.47 -7.39 -6.67
N GLN A 128 -10.00 -8.47 -6.06
CA GLN A 128 -8.62 -8.61 -5.65
C GLN A 128 -8.02 -9.89 -6.21
N SER A 129 -6.86 -9.75 -6.84
CA SER A 129 -6.09 -10.88 -7.31
C SER A 129 -5.29 -11.53 -6.17
N MET A 130 -5.33 -12.85 -6.08
CA MET A 130 -4.75 -13.59 -4.94
C MET A 130 -3.24 -13.76 -5.00
N ALA A 131 -2.64 -13.69 -6.20
CA ALA A 131 -1.20 -13.72 -6.42
C ALA A 131 -0.56 -12.31 -6.54
N ASP A 132 -1.31 -11.26 -6.15
CA ASP A 132 -0.79 -9.90 -6.05
C ASP A 132 0.37 -9.80 -5.04
N THR A 133 1.45 -9.12 -5.45
CA THR A 133 2.70 -8.97 -4.68
C THR A 133 2.87 -7.56 -4.10
N GLY A 134 1.87 -6.69 -4.18
CA GLY A 134 1.89 -5.35 -3.58
C GLY A 134 0.62 -4.95 -2.83
N VAL A 135 -0.51 -5.61 -3.12
CA VAL A 135 -1.78 -5.42 -2.42
C VAL A 135 -2.22 -6.76 -1.84
N PHE A 136 -2.69 -6.76 -0.59
CA PHE A 136 -2.96 -8.00 0.13
C PHE A 136 -4.47 -8.19 0.38
N PRO A 137 -4.94 -9.42 0.63
CA PRO A 137 -6.37 -9.69 0.84
C PRO A 137 -7.02 -8.86 1.95
N SER A 138 -6.29 -8.52 3.02
CA SER A 138 -6.83 -7.65 4.07
C SER A 138 -7.08 -6.21 3.59
N ASP A 139 -6.30 -5.71 2.63
CA ASP A 139 -6.50 -4.37 2.06
C ASP A 139 -7.81 -4.31 1.27
N ALA A 140 -8.08 -5.33 0.43
CA ALA A 140 -9.34 -5.46 -0.31
C ALA A 140 -10.55 -5.62 0.62
N LYS A 141 -10.43 -6.43 1.68
CA LYS A 141 -11.45 -6.55 2.72
C LYS A 141 -11.72 -5.21 3.41
N GLY A 142 -10.65 -4.46 3.72
CA GLY A 142 -10.76 -3.13 4.31
C GLY A 142 -11.49 -2.14 3.40
N ILE A 143 -11.17 -2.14 2.10
CA ILE A 143 -11.87 -1.31 1.09
C ILE A 143 -13.35 -1.70 1.03
N HIS A 144 -13.65 -2.98 0.88
CA HIS A 144 -15.03 -3.49 0.83
C HIS A 144 -15.82 -3.13 2.08
N GLN A 145 -15.24 -3.29 3.27
CA GLN A 145 -15.88 -2.92 4.54
C GLN A 145 -16.14 -1.42 4.64
N ALA A 146 -15.17 -0.58 4.24
CA ALA A 146 -15.27 0.87 4.32
C ALA A 146 -16.25 1.48 3.29
N LEU A 147 -16.56 0.79 2.18
CA LEU A 147 -17.53 1.25 1.19
C LEU A 147 -18.89 1.52 1.84
N GLY A 148 -19.43 2.71 1.57
CA GLY A 148 -20.73 3.13 2.08
C GLY A 148 -21.94 2.49 1.41
N ALA A 149 -21.73 1.75 0.32
CA ALA A 149 -22.73 1.07 -0.48
C ALA A 149 -23.41 -0.06 0.31
N LYS A 150 -24.72 -0.22 0.08
CA LYS A 150 -25.49 -1.35 0.63
C LYS A 150 -25.32 -2.59 -0.24
N ASP A 151 -25.44 -2.41 -1.55
CA ASP A 151 -25.12 -3.43 -2.54
C ASP A 151 -23.63 -3.35 -2.87
N LYS A 152 -22.86 -4.26 -2.30
CA LYS A 152 -21.43 -4.37 -2.56
C LYS A 152 -20.98 -5.81 -2.54
N THR A 153 -20.05 -6.13 -3.42
CA THR A 153 -19.50 -7.47 -3.61
C THR A 153 -17.98 -7.39 -3.53
N LEU A 154 -17.35 -8.41 -2.94
CA LEU A 154 -15.91 -8.59 -2.92
C LEU A 154 -15.59 -9.94 -3.56
N GLU A 155 -14.83 -9.93 -4.64
CA GLU A 155 -14.40 -11.11 -5.37
C GLU A 155 -12.89 -11.29 -5.25
N PHE A 156 -12.48 -12.53 -5.00
CA PHE A 156 -11.08 -12.94 -5.04
C PHE A 156 -10.83 -13.79 -6.27
N VAL A 157 -9.85 -13.41 -7.07
CA VAL A 157 -9.55 -14.08 -8.35
C VAL A 157 -8.12 -14.57 -8.39
N THR A 158 -7.84 -15.58 -9.21
CA THR A 158 -6.47 -15.99 -9.51
C THR A 158 -5.80 -14.95 -10.40
N GLY A 159 -4.56 -14.60 -10.05
CA GLY A 159 -3.66 -13.88 -10.94
C GLY A 159 -2.68 -12.93 -10.24
N ASP A 160 -1.78 -12.34 -11.00
CA ASP A 160 -0.85 -11.33 -10.49
C ASP A 160 -1.50 -9.94 -10.33
N HIS A 161 -0.70 -8.95 -9.91
CA HIS A 161 -1.13 -7.57 -9.68
C HIS A 161 -1.71 -6.88 -10.95
N TYR A 162 -1.22 -7.26 -12.14
CA TYR A 162 -1.60 -6.65 -13.42
C TYR A 162 -2.55 -7.54 -14.24
N LEU A 163 -2.97 -8.67 -13.67
CA LEU A 163 -3.76 -9.72 -14.31
C LEU A 163 -3.10 -10.20 -15.62
N GLU A 164 -1.77 -10.25 -15.67
CA GLU A 164 -1.03 -10.74 -16.84
C GLU A 164 -0.89 -12.27 -16.82
N THR A 165 -0.86 -12.83 -15.62
CA THR A 165 -0.82 -14.26 -15.36
C THR A 165 -2.05 -14.70 -14.56
N PRO A 166 -2.74 -15.79 -14.94
CA PRO A 166 -2.65 -16.45 -16.25
C PRO A 166 -3.05 -15.47 -17.38
N SER A 167 -2.69 -15.78 -18.63
CA SER A 167 -3.00 -14.90 -19.78
C SER A 167 -4.50 -14.62 -19.97
N THR A 168 -5.36 -15.47 -19.39
CA THR A 168 -6.83 -15.34 -19.38
C THR A 168 -7.38 -14.52 -18.21
N ALA A 169 -6.55 -14.03 -17.29
CA ALA A 169 -6.99 -13.34 -16.08
C ALA A 169 -7.76 -12.06 -16.41
N ARG A 170 -7.30 -11.27 -17.39
CA ARG A 170 -8.00 -10.05 -17.85
C ARG A 170 -9.37 -10.36 -18.44
N ASP A 171 -9.47 -11.37 -19.30
CA ASP A 171 -10.75 -11.79 -19.90
C ASP A 171 -11.72 -12.25 -18.81
N THR A 172 -11.24 -13.07 -17.87
CA THR A 172 -12.03 -13.57 -16.74
C THR A 172 -12.58 -12.43 -15.88
N VAL A 173 -11.74 -11.44 -15.55
CA VAL A 173 -12.16 -10.27 -14.76
C VAL A 173 -13.10 -9.36 -15.56
N ALA A 174 -12.88 -9.20 -16.87
CA ALA A 174 -13.76 -8.42 -17.74
C ALA A 174 -15.16 -9.04 -17.83
N ASP A 175 -15.25 -10.36 -18.03
CA ASP A 175 -16.53 -11.10 -18.05
C ASP A 175 -17.25 -11.01 -16.72
N MET A 176 -16.51 -11.11 -15.60
CA MET A 176 -17.07 -10.93 -14.25
C MET A 176 -17.66 -9.53 -14.07
N ILE A 177 -16.95 -8.48 -14.49
CA ILE A 177 -17.44 -7.09 -14.41
C ILE A 177 -18.69 -6.95 -15.27
N ALA A 178 -18.68 -7.46 -16.52
CA ALA A 178 -19.81 -7.37 -17.43
C ALA A 178 -21.06 -8.07 -16.87
N ALA A 179 -20.91 -9.29 -16.35
CA ALA A 179 -22.00 -10.05 -15.74
C ALA A 179 -22.55 -9.35 -14.48
N TRP A 180 -21.67 -8.79 -13.64
CA TRP A 180 -22.08 -8.09 -12.43
C TRP A 180 -22.89 -6.82 -12.74
N VAL A 181 -22.51 -6.08 -13.79
CA VAL A 181 -23.25 -4.91 -14.26
C VAL A 181 -24.60 -5.32 -14.87
N ALA A 182 -24.63 -6.37 -15.70
CA ALA A 182 -25.85 -6.82 -16.39
C ALA A 182 -26.95 -7.32 -15.43
N ALA A 183 -26.59 -7.73 -14.21
CA ALA A 183 -27.53 -8.21 -13.20
C ALA A 183 -28.25 -7.10 -12.42
N ARG A 184 -28.07 -5.81 -12.78
CA ARG A 184 -28.54 -4.63 -12.05
C ARG A 184 -29.19 -3.62 -12.98
#